data_AF-A0A0H3ZNI3-F1
#
_entry.id   AF-A0A0H3ZNI3-F1
#
_cell.length_a   1.000
_cell.length_b   1.000
_cell.length_c   1.000
_cell.angle_alpha   90.00
_cell.angle_beta   90.00
_cell.angle_gamma   90.00
#
_symmetry.space_group_name_H-M   'P 1'
#
loop_
_entity.id
_entity.type
_entity.pdbx_description
1 polymer ?
#
loop_
_entity_poly.entity_id
_entity_poly.type
_entity_poly.pdbx_seq_one_letter_code
_entity_poly.pdbx_strand_id
1 'polypeptide(L)'
;MTLILEAKQCGCRLQLACHEVQIDLRTYRRWYQQGEVQADKRPICIRPEPANKLSQEERDAIVEVCNRSEFASLPPTQIVPTLLDRGEYIASESSYYRVLSTQGQLQNEVVNGADRSKRSQPVTQRRTRTKSIRGISLTYLQRFEANTITCMSSKISTVEKSWVMRCMSMNAVSWHHNFCNER
;
A
#
# COMPACT_ATOMS: atom_id res chain seq x y z
N MET A 1 -6.35 -10.96 34.62
CA MET A 1 -5.98 -12.39 34.75
C MET A 1 -6.48 -13.03 36.05
N THR A 2 -6.77 -12.23 37.09
CA THR A 2 -7.35 -12.66 38.37
C THR A 2 -8.68 -13.39 38.22
N LEU A 3 -9.62 -12.85 37.44
CA LEU A 3 -10.95 -13.46 37.21
C LEU A 3 -10.89 -14.88 36.59
N ILE A 4 -9.94 -15.11 35.67
CA ILE A 4 -9.75 -16.43 35.04
C ILE A 4 -9.19 -17.44 36.05
N LEU A 5 -8.31 -16.99 36.96
CA LEU A 5 -7.75 -17.82 38.03
C LEU A 5 -8.79 -18.16 39.09
N GLU A 6 -9.61 -17.19 39.50
CA GLU A 6 -10.74 -17.38 40.42
C GLU A 6 -11.76 -18.38 39.85
N ALA A 7 -12.16 -18.21 38.59
CA ALA A 7 -13.06 -19.15 37.92
C ALA A 7 -12.49 -20.58 37.89
N LYS A 8 -11.18 -20.72 37.65
CA LYS A 8 -10.49 -22.02 37.70
C LYS A 8 -10.46 -22.61 39.11
N GLN A 9 -10.26 -21.79 40.14
CA GLN A 9 -10.29 -22.23 41.55
C GLN A 9 -11.69 -22.73 41.95
N CYS A 10 -12.74 -22.11 41.42
CA CYS A 10 -14.12 -22.59 41.57
C CYS A 10 -14.44 -23.85 40.75
N GLY A 11 -13.46 -24.45 40.07
CA GLY A 11 -13.61 -25.70 39.31
C GLY A 11 -13.95 -25.55 37.83
N CYS A 12 -13.99 -24.32 37.29
CA CYS A 12 -14.23 -24.13 35.86
C CYS A 12 -13.04 -24.61 35.02
N ARG A 13 -13.34 -25.22 33.87
CA ARG A 13 -12.31 -25.55 32.87
C ARG A 13 -11.70 -24.26 32.32
N LEU A 14 -10.37 -24.20 32.27
CA LEU A 14 -9.63 -23.00 31.84
C LEU A 14 -10.08 -22.49 30.45
N GLN A 15 -10.38 -23.40 29.51
CA GLN A 15 -10.88 -23.04 28.18
C GLN A 15 -12.17 -22.23 28.23
N LEU A 16 -13.13 -22.63 29.06
CA LEU A 16 -14.42 -21.95 29.20
C LEU A 16 -14.23 -20.59 29.86
N ALA A 17 -13.45 -20.52 30.95
CA ALA A 17 -13.13 -19.24 31.60
C ALA A 17 -12.40 -18.26 30.66
N CYS A 18 -11.48 -18.75 29.81
CA CYS A 18 -10.81 -17.94 28.79
C CYS A 18 -11.79 -17.48 27.70
N HIS A 19 -12.72 -18.34 27.28
CA HIS A 19 -13.73 -18.02 26.27
C HIS A 19 -14.67 -16.90 26.71
N GLU A 20 -15.13 -16.91 27.96
CA GLU A 20 -15.99 -15.86 28.53
C GLU A 20 -15.31 -14.48 28.54
N VAL A 21 -14.00 -14.45 28.79
CA VAL A 21 -13.19 -13.21 28.77
C VAL A 21 -12.73 -12.86 27.34
N GLN A 22 -13.17 -13.62 26.33
CA GLN A 22 -12.81 -13.46 24.91
C GLN A 22 -11.30 -13.52 24.66
N ILE A 23 -10.59 -14.33 25.42
CA ILE A 23 -9.14 -14.57 25.25
C ILE A 23 -8.96 -16.01 24.81
N ASP A 24 -8.24 -16.22 23.71
CA ASP A 24 -7.89 -17.57 23.29
C ASP A 24 -6.95 -18.26 24.28
N LEU A 25 -7.10 -19.58 24.45
CA LEU A 25 -6.30 -20.38 25.37
C LEU A 25 -4.79 -20.27 25.07
N ARG A 26 -4.41 -20.18 23.78
CA ARG A 26 -3.01 -20.03 23.37
C ARG A 26 -2.45 -18.68 23.81
N THR A 27 -3.25 -17.63 23.68
CA THR A 27 -2.89 -16.28 24.11
C THR A 27 -2.73 -16.23 25.63
N TYR A 28 -3.66 -16.83 26.38
CA TYR A 28 -3.55 -16.94 27.83
C TYR A 28 -2.27 -17.67 28.26
N ARG A 29 -1.97 -18.84 27.68
CA ARG A 29 -0.75 -19.60 28.00
C ARG A 29 0.54 -18.88 27.59
N ARG A 30 0.50 -18.06 26.55
CA ARG A 30 1.65 -17.24 26.12
C ARG A 30 1.91 -16.09 27.10
N TRP A 31 0.86 -15.45 27.60
CA TRP A 31 0.96 -14.31 28.52
C TRP A 31 1.09 -14.74 29.98
N TYR A 32 0.60 -15.91 30.35
CA TYR A 32 0.63 -16.40 31.73
C TYR A 32 1.56 -17.61 31.84
N GLN A 33 2.74 -17.40 32.41
CA GLN A 33 3.78 -18.42 32.58
C GLN A 33 4.35 -18.35 33.99
N GLN A 34 4.62 -19.52 34.60
CA GLN A 34 5.24 -19.63 35.94
C GLN A 34 4.52 -18.84 37.05
N GLY A 35 3.19 -18.67 36.93
CA GLY A 35 2.38 -17.96 37.92
C GLY A 35 2.31 -16.44 37.71
N GLU A 36 3.06 -15.90 36.76
CA GLU A 36 3.14 -14.46 36.48
C GLU A 36 2.61 -14.10 35.08
N VAL A 37 2.07 -12.88 34.97
CA VAL A 37 1.71 -12.29 33.68
C VAL A 37 2.96 -11.71 33.04
N GLN A 38 3.45 -12.36 31.99
CA GLN A 38 4.55 -11.88 31.17
C GLN A 38 4.07 -10.67 30.36
N ALA A 39 4.61 -9.50 30.67
CA ALA A 39 4.41 -8.29 29.88
C ALA A 39 4.97 -8.47 28.45
N ASP A 40 4.48 -7.68 27.50
CA ASP A 40 5.00 -7.72 26.13
C ASP A 40 6.50 -7.35 26.12
N LYS A 41 7.32 -8.27 25.61
CA LYS A 41 8.78 -8.11 25.52
C LYS A 41 9.22 -7.42 24.22
N ARG A 42 8.32 -7.17 23.27
CA ARG A 42 8.62 -6.43 22.03
C ARG A 42 9.30 -5.06 22.23
N PRO A 43 8.95 -4.23 23.25
CA PRO A 43 9.66 -2.98 23.51
C PRO A 43 11.05 -3.20 24.11
N ILE A 44 11.24 -4.25 24.91
CA ILE A 44 12.48 -4.53 25.64
C ILE A 44 13.46 -5.36 24.79
N CYS A 45 12.98 -5.95 23.70
CA CYS A 45 13.77 -6.75 22.77
C CYS A 45 14.88 -5.90 22.13
N ILE A 46 16.14 -6.29 22.37
CA ILE A 46 17.33 -5.71 21.74
C ILE A 46 17.26 -6.02 20.24
N ARG A 47 17.09 -4.98 19.42
CA ARG A 47 17.13 -5.09 17.97
C ARG A 47 18.55 -4.73 17.51
N PRO A 48 19.27 -5.63 16.81
CA PRO A 48 20.56 -5.28 16.25
C PRO A 48 20.40 -4.15 15.22
N GLU A 49 21.45 -3.37 15.03
CA GLU A 49 21.43 -2.33 14.01
C GLU A 49 21.28 -2.93 12.61
N PRO A 50 20.45 -2.34 11.73
CA PRO A 50 20.29 -2.85 10.38
C PRO A 50 21.60 -2.73 9.59
N ALA A 51 21.94 -3.73 8.80
CA ALA A 51 23.19 -3.77 8.03
C ALA A 51 23.37 -2.57 7.09
N ASN A 52 22.25 -2.03 6.56
CA ASN A 52 22.25 -0.90 5.63
C ASN A 52 22.11 0.45 6.34
N LYS A 53 22.53 0.54 7.60
CA LYS A 53 22.51 1.80 8.34
C LYS A 53 23.57 2.73 7.75
N LEU A 54 23.13 3.84 7.16
CA LEU A 54 24.04 4.87 6.67
C LEU A 54 24.94 5.37 7.79
N SER A 55 26.23 5.39 7.52
CA SER A 55 27.26 5.97 8.39
C SER A 55 27.07 7.47 8.53
N GLN A 56 27.75 8.10 9.49
CA GLN A 56 27.65 9.56 9.64
C GLN A 56 28.29 10.28 8.44
N GLU A 57 29.41 9.77 7.94
CA GLU A 57 30.13 10.30 6.78
C GLU A 57 29.26 10.31 5.53
N GLU A 58 28.53 9.23 5.26
CA GLU A 58 27.60 9.13 4.13
C GLU A 58 26.44 10.14 4.24
N ARG A 59 25.95 10.38 5.46
CA ARG A 59 24.88 11.37 5.70
C ARG A 59 25.37 12.79 5.45
N ASP A 60 26.58 13.10 5.89
CA ASP A 60 27.18 14.41 5.71
C ASP A 60 27.48 14.66 4.22
N ALA A 61 27.93 13.63 3.49
CA ALA A 61 28.10 13.68 2.04
C ALA A 61 26.77 13.94 1.31
N ILE A 62 25.66 13.31 1.73
CA ILE A 62 24.33 13.58 1.19
C ILE A 62 23.94 15.06 1.36
N VAL A 63 24.14 15.61 2.56
CA VAL A 63 23.81 17.02 2.86
C VAL A 63 24.70 17.97 2.06
N GLU A 64 25.99 17.68 1.94
CA GLU A 64 26.91 18.47 1.14
C GLU A 64 26.47 18.52 -0.32
N VAL A 65 26.18 17.36 -0.93
CA VAL A 65 25.76 17.28 -2.33
C VAL A 65 24.46 18.05 -2.57
N CYS A 66 23.47 17.92 -1.68
CA CYS A 66 22.22 18.68 -1.79
C CYS A 66 22.43 20.19 -1.66
N ASN A 67 23.43 20.65 -0.91
CA ASN A 67 23.74 22.07 -0.74
C ASN A 67 24.62 22.67 -1.85
N ARG A 68 25.17 21.84 -2.76
CA ARG A 68 25.94 22.35 -3.91
C ARG A 68 25.02 23.17 -4.81
N SER A 69 25.55 24.25 -5.38
CA SER A 69 24.78 25.16 -6.25
C SER A 69 24.12 24.47 -7.45
N GLU A 70 24.69 23.37 -7.93
CA GLU A 70 24.13 22.53 -9.01
C GLU A 70 22.83 21.82 -8.63
N PHE A 71 22.68 21.46 -7.35
CA PHE A 71 21.60 20.59 -6.86
C PHE A 71 20.68 21.26 -5.83
N ALA A 72 21.01 22.47 -5.38
CA ALA A 72 20.30 23.19 -4.32
C ALA A 72 18.80 23.42 -4.60
N SER A 73 18.39 23.46 -5.86
CA SER A 73 16.99 23.62 -6.29
C SER A 73 16.35 22.35 -6.83
N LEU A 74 17.08 21.23 -6.87
CA LEU A 74 16.61 19.99 -7.49
C LEU A 74 16.16 18.98 -6.42
N PRO A 75 15.07 18.22 -6.65
CA PRO A 75 14.64 17.19 -5.72
C PRO A 75 15.58 15.96 -5.77
N PRO A 76 15.64 15.14 -4.70
CA PRO A 76 16.42 13.90 -4.67
C PRO A 76 16.14 12.95 -5.84
N THR A 77 14.90 12.94 -6.35
CA THR A 77 14.50 12.17 -7.54
C THR A 77 15.30 12.53 -8.80
N GLN A 78 15.80 13.76 -8.92
CA GLN A 78 16.63 14.23 -10.03
C GLN A 78 18.13 14.17 -9.71
N ILE A 79 18.50 14.41 -8.45
CA ILE A 79 19.90 14.38 -7.99
C ILE A 79 20.48 12.97 -8.13
N VAL A 80 19.78 11.94 -7.64
CA VAL A 80 20.30 10.56 -7.60
C VAL A 80 20.62 10.02 -9.00
N PRO A 81 19.73 10.11 -10.01
CA PRO A 81 20.07 9.72 -11.38
C PRO A 81 21.26 10.49 -11.95
N THR A 82 21.34 11.80 -11.70
CA THR A 82 22.45 12.62 -12.20
C THR A 82 23.80 12.22 -11.61
N LEU A 83 23.84 11.83 -10.34
CA LEU A 83 25.05 11.29 -9.70
C LEU A 83 25.42 9.91 -10.25
N LEU A 84 24.43 9.05 -10.47
CA LEU A 84 24.65 7.74 -11.08
C LEU A 84 25.21 7.84 -12.50
N ASP A 85 24.74 8.79 -13.29
CA ASP A 85 25.28 9.08 -14.63
C ASP A 85 26.75 9.53 -14.56
N ARG A 86 27.16 10.17 -13.46
CA ARG A 86 28.55 10.54 -13.17
C ARG A 86 29.36 9.39 -12.55
N GLY A 87 28.73 8.26 -12.23
CA GLY A 87 29.35 7.10 -11.59
C GLY A 87 29.50 7.21 -10.07
N GLU A 88 28.86 8.20 -9.43
CA GLU A 88 28.92 8.43 -7.99
C GLU A 88 27.64 7.88 -7.32
N TYR A 89 27.78 6.92 -6.42
CA TYR A 89 26.65 6.38 -5.64
C TYR A 89 26.92 6.53 -4.15
N ILE A 90 26.09 7.34 -3.48
CA ILE A 90 26.16 7.57 -2.04
C ILE A 90 25.08 6.76 -1.31
N ALA A 91 23.82 6.90 -1.73
CA ALA A 91 22.70 6.18 -1.14
C ALA A 91 21.49 6.11 -2.09
N SER A 92 20.48 5.33 -1.71
CA SER A 92 19.19 5.29 -2.41
C SER A 92 18.40 6.59 -2.24
N GLU A 93 17.51 6.90 -3.19
CA GLU A 93 16.60 8.04 -3.14
C GLU A 93 15.80 8.12 -1.82
N SER A 94 15.27 6.98 -1.36
CA SER A 94 14.55 6.89 -0.09
C SER A 94 15.42 7.24 1.14
N SER A 95 16.73 7.01 1.05
CA SER A 95 17.67 7.37 2.10
C SER A 95 17.97 8.87 2.08
N TYR A 96 18.07 9.50 0.91
CA TYR A 96 18.14 10.97 0.78
C TYR A 96 16.96 11.63 1.48
N TYR A 97 15.72 11.18 1.20
CA TYR A 97 14.54 11.73 1.87
C TYR A 97 14.59 11.57 3.38
N ARG A 98 15.04 10.42 3.90
CA ARG A 98 15.17 10.19 5.35
C ARG A 98 16.19 11.14 5.98
N VAL A 99 17.34 11.34 5.34
CA VAL A 99 18.39 12.25 5.84
C VAL A 99 17.90 13.69 5.81
N LEU A 100 17.35 14.16 4.68
CA LEU A 100 16.81 15.52 4.55
C LEU A 100 15.63 15.79 5.48
N SER A 101 14.77 14.79 5.75
CA SER A 101 13.67 14.91 6.72
C SER A 101 14.18 15.12 8.15
N THR A 102 15.29 14.46 8.51
CA THR A 102 15.91 14.59 9.83
C THR A 102 16.50 15.99 10.03
N GLN A 103 17.03 16.58 8.96
CA GLN A 103 17.61 17.93 8.95
C GLN A 103 16.56 19.05 8.79
N GLY A 104 15.28 18.71 8.62
CA GLY A 104 14.22 19.70 8.38
C GLY A 104 14.35 20.45 7.04
N GLN A 105 15.18 19.95 6.13
CA GLN A 105 15.46 20.55 4.82
C GLN A 105 14.51 20.08 3.72
N LEU A 106 13.50 19.28 4.06
CA LEU A 106 12.35 19.10 3.18
C LEU A 106 11.61 20.43 3.12
N GLN A 107 12.06 21.32 2.24
CA GLN A 107 11.19 22.32 1.69
C GLN A 107 10.06 21.52 1.08
N ASN A 108 8.92 21.51 1.78
CA ASN A 108 7.67 21.19 1.15
C ASN A 108 7.53 22.25 0.07
N GLU A 109 8.06 21.98 -1.12
CA GLU A 109 7.55 22.53 -2.35
C GLU A 109 6.15 21.97 -2.51
N VAL A 110 5.25 22.40 -1.61
CA VAL A 110 3.93 22.74 -2.05
C VAL A 110 4.22 23.79 -3.11
N VAL A 111 4.26 23.34 -4.35
CA VAL A 111 3.76 24.08 -5.49
C VAL A 111 2.33 24.46 -5.09
N ASN A 112 2.22 25.45 -4.20
CA ASN A 112 0.99 26.13 -3.85
C ASN A 112 0.56 26.69 -5.18
N GLY A 113 -0.42 26.01 -5.77
CA GLY A 113 -0.59 25.85 -7.21
C GLY A 113 0.05 26.96 -8.00
N ALA A 114 1.11 26.62 -8.75
CA ALA A 114 1.68 27.45 -9.80
C ALA A 114 0.54 28.28 -10.35
N ASP A 115 0.63 29.57 -10.04
CA ASP A 115 -0.43 30.56 -10.15
C ASP A 115 -1.30 30.15 -11.33
N ARG A 116 -2.47 29.54 -11.05
CA ARG A 116 -3.42 29.19 -12.10
C ARG A 116 -3.81 30.55 -12.64
N SER A 117 -3.03 31.05 -13.59
CA SER A 117 -3.12 32.40 -14.14
C SER A 117 -4.60 32.64 -14.28
N LYS A 118 -5.18 33.55 -13.50
CA LYS A 118 -6.63 33.70 -13.38
C LYS A 118 -7.17 33.75 -14.79
N ARG A 119 -7.73 32.63 -15.26
CA ARG A 119 -8.13 32.50 -16.66
C ARG A 119 -9.24 33.53 -16.77
N SER A 120 -9.01 34.62 -17.49
CA SER A 120 -10.03 35.63 -17.68
C SER A 120 -11.27 34.90 -18.18
N GLN A 121 -12.39 35.08 -17.49
CA GLN A 121 -13.63 34.46 -17.93
C GLN A 121 -13.84 34.87 -19.39
N PRO A 122 -14.09 33.93 -20.32
CA PRO A 122 -14.30 34.29 -21.71
C PRO A 122 -15.49 35.24 -21.77
N VAL A 123 -15.37 36.31 -22.55
CA VAL A 123 -16.43 37.31 -22.72
C VAL A 123 -17.72 36.61 -23.14
N THR A 124 -18.76 36.69 -22.31
CA THR A 124 -20.06 36.08 -22.58
C THR A 124 -20.73 36.79 -23.76
N GLN A 125 -20.61 36.25 -24.97
CA GLN A 125 -21.43 36.69 -26.09
C GLN A 125 -22.85 36.13 -25.94
N ARG A 126 -23.84 37.00 -25.66
CA ARG A 126 -25.26 36.63 -25.75
C ARG A 126 -25.63 36.44 -27.22
N ARG A 127 -25.84 35.20 -27.65
CA ARG A 127 -26.47 34.89 -28.94
C ARG A 127 -27.93 34.52 -28.74
N THR A 128 -28.83 35.29 -29.34
CA THR A 128 -30.30 35.19 -29.23
C THR A 128 -30.92 34.14 -30.14
N ARG A 129 -30.23 33.04 -30.46
CA ARG A 129 -30.83 31.93 -31.21
C ARG A 129 -30.38 30.58 -30.67
N THR A 130 -31.34 29.72 -30.38
CA THR A 130 -31.17 28.33 -29.96
C THR A 130 -30.50 27.50 -31.06
N LYS A 131 -29.18 27.35 -30.95
CA LYS A 131 -28.45 26.23 -31.56
C LYS A 131 -27.70 25.53 -30.42
N SER A 132 -28.02 24.27 -30.19
CA SER A 132 -27.42 23.47 -29.12
C SER A 132 -25.93 23.28 -29.39
N ILE A 133 -25.09 23.89 -28.55
CA ILE A 133 -23.64 23.70 -28.57
C ILE A 133 -23.35 22.35 -27.90
N ARG A 134 -22.68 21.44 -28.61
CA ARG A 134 -22.12 20.22 -28.01
C ARG A 134 -20.62 20.42 -27.82
N GLY A 135 -20.16 20.42 -26.58
CA GLY A 135 -18.73 20.32 -26.27
C GLY A 135 -18.33 18.85 -26.30
N ILE A 136 -17.24 18.53 -26.98
CA ILE A 136 -16.60 17.21 -26.92
C ILE A 136 -15.36 17.37 -26.05
N SER A 137 -15.29 16.66 -24.93
CA SER A 137 -14.06 16.52 -24.17
C SER A 137 -13.21 15.42 -24.79
N LEU A 138 -11.98 15.72 -25.23
CA LEU A 138 -10.99 14.69 -25.53
C LEU A 138 -10.29 14.30 -24.21
N THR A 139 -10.53 13.09 -23.72
CA THR A 139 -9.66 12.47 -22.72
C THR A 139 -8.54 11.72 -23.45
N TYR A 140 -7.29 12.04 -23.12
CA TYR A 140 -6.14 11.30 -23.63
C TYR A 140 -6.08 9.94 -22.95
N LEU A 141 -6.50 8.88 -23.66
CA LEU A 141 -6.23 7.51 -23.25
C LEU A 141 -4.77 7.20 -23.58
N GLN A 142 -3.93 7.01 -22.55
CA GLN A 142 -2.59 6.48 -22.72
C GLN A 142 -2.69 5.08 -23.34
N ARG A 143 -2.25 4.97 -24.59
CA ARG A 143 -2.08 3.72 -25.32
C ARG A 143 -0.89 2.99 -24.67
N PHE A 144 -1.15 1.91 -23.93
CA PHE A 144 -0.10 0.94 -23.62
C PHE A 144 0.33 0.28 -24.93
N GLU A 145 1.55 0.58 -25.36
CA GLU A 145 2.21 -0.17 -26.43
C GLU A 145 2.61 -1.55 -25.87
N ALA A 146 1.76 -2.55 -26.09
CA ALA A 146 2.19 -3.92 -26.18
C ALA A 146 2.34 -4.27 -27.66
N ASN A 147 3.51 -3.94 -28.21
CA ASN A 147 3.97 -4.41 -29.51
C ASN A 147 4.73 -5.71 -29.27
N THR A 148 4.19 -6.87 -29.64
CA THR A 148 4.60 -7.74 -30.76
C THR A 148 4.28 -9.17 -30.25
N ILE A 149 3.73 -10.17 -30.95
CA ILE A 149 3.75 -10.69 -32.33
C ILE A 149 2.47 -11.56 -32.43
N THR A 150 1.56 -11.34 -33.41
CA THR A 150 1.33 -12.21 -34.59
C THR A 150 1.15 -13.71 -34.21
N CYS A 151 0.08 -14.43 -34.55
CA CYS A 151 -0.42 -14.69 -35.91
C CYS A 151 -1.63 -15.66 -35.83
N MET A 152 -2.56 -15.56 -36.80
CA MET A 152 -3.41 -16.66 -37.36
C MET A 152 -4.39 -17.39 -36.40
N SER A 153 -5.69 -17.57 -36.65
CA SER A 153 -6.43 -17.83 -37.89
C SER A 153 -7.90 -17.42 -37.69
N SER A 154 -8.51 -16.67 -38.61
CA SER A 154 -9.40 -17.18 -39.67
C SER A 154 -10.44 -18.22 -39.22
N LYS A 155 -11.70 -17.76 -39.12
CA LYS A 155 -12.96 -18.42 -39.48
C LYS A 155 -12.94 -19.97 -39.65
N ILE A 156 -13.73 -20.68 -38.84
CA ILE A 156 -14.54 -21.84 -39.24
C ILE A 156 -15.80 -21.91 -38.34
N SER A 157 -16.83 -22.52 -38.91
CA SER A 157 -18.26 -22.53 -38.67
C SER A 157 -18.77 -23.13 -37.35
N THR A 158 -19.98 -22.67 -37.00
CA THR A 158 -21.15 -23.42 -36.50
C THR A 158 -20.91 -24.87 -36.07
N VAL A 159 -21.36 -25.15 -34.83
CA VAL A 159 -21.34 -26.41 -34.06
C VAL A 159 -20.29 -26.35 -32.93
N GLU A 160 -20.73 -26.58 -31.69
CA GLU A 160 -19.99 -26.53 -30.40
C GLU A 160 -19.86 -25.19 -29.64
N LYS A 161 -20.99 -24.55 -29.35
CA LYS A 161 -21.18 -23.85 -28.04
C LYS A 161 -22.49 -24.23 -27.34
N SER A 162 -22.99 -25.44 -27.62
CA SER A 162 -24.08 -26.10 -26.87
C SER A 162 -23.68 -26.43 -25.42
N TRP A 163 -22.38 -26.35 -25.08
CA TRP A 163 -21.86 -26.68 -23.76
C TRP A 163 -21.74 -25.50 -22.78
N VAL A 164 -21.68 -24.25 -23.25
CA VAL A 164 -21.44 -23.09 -22.36
C VAL A 164 -22.74 -22.43 -21.88
N MET A 165 -23.87 -22.65 -22.56
CA MET A 165 -25.18 -22.14 -22.16
C MET A 165 -25.98 -23.09 -21.26
N ARG A 166 -25.45 -24.28 -20.93
CA ARG A 166 -26.17 -25.31 -20.12
C ARG A 166 -25.74 -25.37 -18.65
N CYS A 167 -24.80 -24.54 -18.21
CA CYS A 167 -24.42 -24.45 -16.78
C CYS A 167 -25.04 -23.24 -16.06
N MET A 168 -25.77 -22.37 -16.77
CA MET A 168 -26.55 -21.26 -16.19
C MET A 168 -28.05 -21.53 -16.29
N SER A 169 -28.54 -22.60 -15.65
CA SER A 169 -29.94 -22.75 -15.25
C SER A 169 -30.12 -24.07 -14.52
N MET A 170 -29.98 -24.09 -13.18
CA MET A 170 -30.93 -24.77 -12.31
C MET A 170 -30.66 -24.48 -10.83
N ASN A 171 -31.76 -24.21 -10.15
CA ASN A 171 -31.92 -23.67 -8.80
C ASN A 171 -31.54 -24.64 -7.67
N ALA A 172 -31.37 -24.02 -6.50
CA ALA A 172 -31.29 -24.57 -5.14
C ALA A 172 -32.26 -25.72 -4.84
N VAL A 173 -31.81 -26.66 -3.98
CA VAL A 173 -32.50 -27.21 -2.78
C VAL A 173 -31.76 -28.48 -2.29
N SER A 174 -31.58 -28.60 -0.97
CA SER A 174 -31.13 -29.77 -0.18
C SER A 174 -29.66 -30.15 -0.20
N TRP A 175 -28.87 -29.59 0.73
CA TRP A 175 -27.81 -30.34 1.46
C TRP A 175 -27.73 -29.82 2.90
N HIS A 176 -28.77 -30.13 3.67
CA HIS A 176 -28.80 -30.01 5.12
C HIS A 176 -28.67 -31.44 5.66
N HIS A 177 -27.44 -31.94 5.84
CA HIS A 177 -27.08 -33.06 6.73
C HIS A 177 -25.60 -33.42 6.51
N ASN A 178 -24.89 -33.71 7.61
CA ASN A 178 -23.53 -34.28 7.70
C ASN A 178 -22.37 -33.28 7.81
N PHE A 179 -22.37 -32.51 8.90
CA PHE A 179 -21.11 -32.10 9.54
C PHE A 179 -21.14 -32.50 11.02
N CYS A 180 -21.20 -33.82 11.24
CA CYS A 180 -21.03 -34.42 12.55
C CYS A 180 -20.40 -35.80 12.35
N ASN A 181 -19.27 -36.00 13.03
CA ASN A 181 -18.58 -37.27 13.28
C ASN A 181 -17.67 -37.85 12.18
N GLU A 182 -16.35 -37.73 12.40
CA GLU A 182 -15.41 -38.84 12.16
C GLU A 182 -14.16 -38.70 13.05
N ARG A 183 -14.18 -39.49 14.14
CA ARG A 183 -13.09 -40.11 14.94
C ARG A 183 -11.92 -39.30 15.48
#